data_AF-A0A536QPK4-F1
#
_entry.id   AF-A0A536QPK4-F1
#
_cell.length_a   1.000
_cell.length_b   1.000
_cell.length_c   1.000
_cell.angle_alpha   90.00
_cell.angle_beta   90.00
_cell.angle_gamma   90.00
#
_symmetry.space_group_name_H-M   'P 1'
#
loop_
_entity.id
_entity.type
_entity.pdbx_description
1 polymer ?
#
loop_
_entity_poly.entity_id
_entity_poly.type
_entity_poly.pdbx_seq_one_letter_code
_entity_poly.pdbx_strand_id
1 'polypeptide(L)'
;MAALTVLSYGIYVPIWFGFSWAELRRDTSDETMFPAAHGASIFIPGYGTWQAYRHFALIGALLAKIGAPLKVDPSTAALATTVWWVTWLHYSNEPLFVVLNVIELVAGTAVVVFGQRALNAYWAARPGPPADDRVLQTDWFALGMAAAFFVFITVSNALAPSDLPAPTN
;
A
#
# COMPACT_ATOMS: atom_id res chain seq x y z
N MET A 1 4.57 -12.21 -17.50
CA MET A 1 3.16 -11.76 -17.39
C MET A 1 2.70 -11.49 -15.96
N ALA A 2 3.14 -12.25 -14.94
CA ALA A 2 2.70 -12.09 -13.54
C ALA A 2 3.61 -11.24 -12.62
N ALA A 3 4.74 -10.72 -13.12
CA ALA A 3 5.64 -9.78 -12.44
C ALA A 3 5.59 -8.36 -13.04
N LEU A 4 4.91 -8.19 -14.19
CA LEU A 4 4.66 -6.90 -14.86
C LEU A 4 3.55 -6.09 -14.18
N THR A 5 2.72 -6.75 -13.35
CA THR A 5 1.57 -6.17 -12.62
C THR A 5 1.93 -5.68 -11.21
N VAL A 6 3.08 -6.10 -10.68
CA VAL A 6 3.67 -5.55 -9.44
C VAL A 6 4.00 -4.04 -9.60
N LEU A 7 4.08 -3.57 -10.84
CA LEU A 7 4.66 -2.29 -11.24
C LEU A 7 3.65 -1.28 -11.75
N SER A 8 2.36 -1.61 -11.73
CA SER A 8 1.30 -0.72 -12.20
C SER A 8 0.93 0.30 -11.13
N TYR A 9 1.87 1.19 -10.77
CA TYR A 9 1.51 2.54 -10.36
C TYR A 9 0.55 2.59 -9.14
N GLY A 10 1.02 2.28 -7.93
CA GLY A 10 0.23 2.44 -6.69
C GLY A 10 -1.01 1.53 -6.50
N ILE A 11 -1.49 0.85 -7.55
CA ILE A 11 -2.75 0.07 -7.55
C ILE A 11 -2.78 -1.07 -6.53
N TYR A 12 -1.62 -1.48 -6.01
CA TYR A 12 -1.55 -2.52 -4.99
C TYR A 12 -2.18 -2.11 -3.67
N VAL A 13 -2.05 -0.83 -3.27
CA VAL A 13 -2.63 -0.31 -2.02
C VAL A 13 -4.15 -0.57 -1.93
N PRO A 14 -4.99 -0.14 -2.91
CA PRO A 14 -6.43 -0.38 -2.87
C PRO A 14 -6.80 -1.88 -2.98
N ILE A 15 -6.01 -2.68 -3.70
CA ILE A 15 -6.20 -4.15 -3.76
C ILE A 15 -5.98 -4.77 -2.37
N TRP A 16 -4.88 -4.40 -1.71
CA TRP A 16 -4.55 -4.87 -0.37
C TRP A 16 -5.66 -4.51 0.63
N PHE A 17 -6.13 -3.26 0.63
CA PHE A 17 -7.29 -2.85 1.44
C PHE A 17 -8.51 -3.72 1.16
N GLY A 18 -8.83 -3.99 -0.12
CA GLY A 18 -9.95 -4.83 -0.49
C GLY A 18 -9.85 -6.25 0.09
N PHE A 19 -8.67 -6.87 0.05
CA PHE A 19 -8.47 -8.21 0.61
C PHE A 19 -8.47 -8.21 2.13
N SER A 20 -7.78 -7.27 2.78
CA SER A 20 -7.74 -7.19 4.24
C SER A 20 -9.13 -6.93 4.84
N TRP A 21 -9.96 -6.10 4.20
CA TRP A 21 -11.35 -5.93 4.60
C TRP A 21 -12.18 -7.20 4.45
N ALA A 22 -11.92 -8.02 3.43
CA ALA A 22 -12.62 -9.30 3.24
C ALA A 22 -12.26 -10.29 4.34
N GLU A 23 -11.01 -10.30 4.81
CA GLU A 23 -10.57 -11.14 5.92
C GLU A 23 -11.12 -10.65 7.26
N LEU A 24 -11.03 -9.34 7.52
CA LEU A 24 -11.63 -8.74 8.71
C LEU A 24 -13.12 -9.00 8.79
N ARG A 25 -13.86 -8.91 7.68
CA ARG A 25 -15.28 -9.28 7.62
C ARG A 25 -15.54 -10.71 8.07
N ARG A 26 -14.74 -11.67 7.60
CA ARG A 26 -14.91 -13.08 7.97
C ARG A 26 -14.70 -13.28 9.47
N ASP A 27 -13.76 -12.54 10.05
CA ASP A 27 -13.39 -12.65 11.45
C ASP A 27 -14.36 -11.94 12.40
N THR A 28 -14.88 -10.78 11.99
CA THR A 28 -15.82 -9.99 12.79
C THR A 28 -17.28 -10.37 12.55
N SER A 29 -17.55 -11.14 11.49
CA SER A 29 -18.91 -11.42 10.99
C SER A 29 -19.73 -10.14 10.70
N ASP A 30 -19.06 -9.03 10.39
CA ASP A 30 -19.70 -7.76 10.07
C ASP A 30 -20.07 -7.70 8.59
N GLU A 31 -21.37 -7.87 8.29
CA GLU A 31 -21.88 -7.85 6.92
C GLU A 31 -21.82 -6.46 6.25
N THR A 32 -21.66 -5.40 7.04
CA THR A 32 -21.55 -4.02 6.52
C THR A 32 -20.19 -3.73 5.90
N MET A 33 -19.19 -4.58 6.13
CA MET A 33 -17.88 -4.49 5.50
C MET A 33 -17.95 -4.98 4.04
N PHE A 34 -18.13 -4.06 3.10
CA PHE A 34 -18.13 -4.36 1.65
C PHE A 34 -16.71 -4.25 1.08
N PRO A 35 -15.96 -5.37 0.89
CA PRO A 35 -14.52 -5.29 0.72
C PRO A 35 -14.11 -4.60 -0.59
N ALA A 36 -14.82 -4.88 -1.68
CA ALA A 36 -14.60 -4.21 -2.96
C ALA A 36 -14.86 -2.69 -2.87
N ALA A 37 -15.92 -2.28 -2.17
CA ALA A 37 -16.23 -0.87 -1.98
C ALA A 37 -15.20 -0.18 -1.08
N HIS A 38 -14.75 -0.86 -0.02
CA HIS A 38 -13.75 -0.33 0.91
C HIS A 38 -12.36 -0.23 0.26
N GLY A 39 -12.00 -1.14 -0.65
CA GLY A 39 -10.78 -1.05 -1.45
C GLY A 39 -10.85 0.08 -2.47
N ALA A 40 -11.95 0.16 -3.23
CA ALA A 40 -12.16 1.22 -4.22
C ALA A 40 -12.25 2.62 -3.60
N SER A 41 -12.75 2.73 -2.37
CA SER A 41 -12.94 4.02 -1.71
C SER A 41 -11.64 4.74 -1.35
N ILE A 42 -10.50 4.03 -1.37
CA ILE A 42 -9.17 4.62 -1.20
C ILE A 42 -8.86 5.65 -2.30
N PHE A 43 -9.52 5.58 -3.45
CA PHE A 43 -9.39 6.58 -4.52
C PHE A 43 -10.15 7.88 -4.29
N ILE A 44 -11.12 7.89 -3.36
CA ILE A 44 -11.96 9.06 -3.12
C ILE A 44 -11.23 10.00 -2.14
N PRO A 45 -10.82 11.22 -2.54
CA PRO A 45 -10.14 12.15 -1.64
C PRO A 45 -10.92 12.40 -0.35
N GLY A 46 -10.20 12.49 0.78
CA GLY A 46 -10.77 12.67 2.11
C GLY A 46 -11.46 11.42 2.67
N TYR A 47 -12.36 10.80 1.90
CA TYR A 47 -13.01 9.55 2.30
C TYR A 47 -12.00 8.39 2.38
N GLY A 48 -11.05 8.28 1.44
CA GLY A 48 -9.99 7.27 1.46
C GLY A 48 -9.08 7.41 2.69
N THR A 49 -8.75 8.64 3.10
CA THR A 49 -8.03 8.91 4.35
C THR A 49 -8.82 8.45 5.57
N TRP A 50 -10.11 8.79 5.63
CA TRP A 50 -11.00 8.32 6.70
C TRP A 50 -11.14 6.79 6.71
N GLN A 51 -11.22 6.17 5.54
CA GLN A 51 -11.32 4.73 5.39
C GLN A 51 -10.05 4.02 5.88
N ALA A 52 -8.87 4.56 5.55
CA ALA A 52 -7.60 4.08 6.07
C ALA A 52 -7.56 4.20 7.61
N TYR A 53 -7.97 5.35 8.17
CA TYR A 53 -8.09 5.50 9.62
C TYR A 53 -9.00 4.42 10.23
N ARG A 54 -10.20 4.22 9.68
CA ARG A 54 -11.17 3.21 10.15
C ARG A 54 -10.61 1.79 10.09
N HIS A 55 -9.91 1.46 9.01
CA HIS A 55 -9.28 0.15 8.83
C HIS A 55 -8.24 -0.13 9.91
N PHE A 56 -7.28 0.79 10.10
CA PHE A 56 -6.22 0.61 11.10
C PHE A 56 -6.73 0.74 12.54
N ALA A 57 -7.79 1.53 12.78
CA ALA A 57 -8.47 1.59 14.08
C ALA A 57 -9.11 0.26 14.45
N LEU A 58 -9.75 -0.43 13.48
CA LEU A 58 -10.29 -1.76 13.70
C LEU A 58 -9.19 -2.77 14.04
N ILE A 59 -8.09 -2.78 13.27
CA ILE A 59 -6.93 -3.65 13.55
C ILE A 59 -6.37 -3.38 14.96
N GLY A 60 -6.21 -2.11 15.33
CA GLY A 60 -5.74 -1.72 16.66
C GLY A 60 -6.68 -2.19 17.77
N ALA A 61 -8.00 -2.08 17.58
CA ALA A 61 -9.00 -2.57 18.52
C ALA A 61 -8.95 -4.11 18.67
N LEU A 62 -8.75 -4.83 17.57
CA LEU A 62 -8.62 -6.29 17.58
C LEU A 62 -7.34 -6.75 18.29
N LEU A 63 -6.20 -6.09 18.05
CA LEU A 63 -4.95 -6.33 18.77
C LEU A 63 -5.09 -6.05 20.27
N ALA A 64 -5.73 -4.95 20.64
CA ALA A 64 -5.98 -4.61 22.04
C ALA A 64 -6.87 -5.65 22.73
N LYS A 65 -7.90 -6.16 22.04
CA LYS A 65 -8.82 -7.19 22.56
C LYS A 65 -8.09 -8.48 22.96
N ILE A 66 -7.03 -8.84 22.24
CA ILE A 66 -6.24 -10.06 22.52
C ILE A 66 -4.99 -9.77 23.36
N GLY A 67 -4.79 -8.53 23.82
CA GLY A 67 -3.62 -8.14 24.62
C GLY A 67 -2.30 -8.20 23.87
N ALA A 68 -2.30 -8.03 22.54
CA ALA A 68 -1.08 -8.08 21.74
C ALA A 68 -0.12 -6.91 22.10
N PRO A 69 1.20 -7.14 22.15
CA PRO A 69 2.18 -6.10 22.45
C PRO A 69 2.32 -5.07 21.32
N LEU A 70 2.02 -5.46 20.08
CA LEU A 70 2.06 -4.59 18.91
C LEU A 70 0.94 -3.56 18.98
N LYS A 71 1.29 -2.29 18.85
CA LYS A 71 0.35 -1.17 18.78
C LYS A 71 0.28 -0.60 17.37
N VAL A 72 -0.93 -0.24 16.97
CA VAL A 72 -1.22 0.42 15.69
C VAL A 72 -1.73 1.83 15.99
N ASP A 73 -1.10 2.84 15.41
CA ASP A 73 -1.66 4.20 15.38
C ASP A 73 -2.41 4.42 14.05
N PRO A 74 -3.75 4.52 14.09
CA PRO A 74 -4.55 4.70 12.88
C PRO A 74 -4.31 6.05 12.19
N SER A 75 -3.91 7.07 12.94
CA SER A 75 -3.66 8.42 12.40
C SER A 75 -2.43 8.42 11.50
N THR A 76 -1.36 7.76 11.93
CA THR A 76 -0.15 7.60 11.12
C THR A 76 -0.43 6.82 9.83
N ALA A 77 -1.21 5.75 9.88
CA ALA A 77 -1.56 4.98 8.69
C ALA A 77 -2.46 5.76 7.71
N ALA A 78 -3.39 6.56 8.24
CA ALA A 78 -4.22 7.46 7.44
C ALA A 78 -3.37 8.55 6.76
N LEU A 79 -2.39 9.11 7.48
CA LEU A 79 -1.44 10.08 6.92
C LEU A 79 -0.61 9.45 5.80
N ALA A 80 -0.04 8.26 6.02
CA ALA A 80 0.72 7.54 4.99
C ALA A 80 -0.12 7.24 3.75
N THR A 81 -1.38 6.82 3.93
CA THR A 81 -2.32 6.61 2.81
C THR A 81 -2.63 7.92 2.08
N THR A 82 -2.75 9.03 2.81
CA THR A 82 -2.98 10.36 2.21
C THR A 82 -1.78 10.81 1.39
N VAL A 83 -0.55 10.61 1.91
CA VAL A 83 0.69 10.90 1.18
C VAL A 83 0.77 10.07 -0.10
N TRP A 84 0.50 8.77 -0.02
CA TRP A 84 0.40 7.90 -1.18
C TRP A 84 -0.62 8.44 -2.20
N TRP A 85 -1.83 8.77 -1.77
CA TRP A 85 -2.89 9.27 -2.66
C TRP A 85 -2.52 10.60 -3.34
N VAL A 86 -1.98 11.57 -2.59
CA VAL A 86 -1.59 12.89 -3.13
C VAL A 86 -0.46 12.76 -4.15
N THR A 87 0.42 11.78 -3.99
CA THR A 87 1.57 11.59 -4.88
C THR A 87 1.24 10.77 -6.12
N TRP A 88 0.20 9.94 -6.06
CA TRP A 88 -0.19 8.96 -7.09
C TRP A 88 -0.54 9.52 -8.49
N LEU A 89 -0.91 10.80 -8.63
CA LEU A 89 -1.42 11.37 -9.89
C LEU A 89 -0.35 11.91 -10.87
N HIS A 90 0.94 11.60 -10.68
CA HIS A 90 2.00 12.30 -11.41
C HIS A 90 3.01 11.35 -12.08
N TYR A 91 2.81 11.07 -13.37
CA TYR A 91 3.81 10.35 -14.18
C TYR A 91 4.54 11.34 -15.08
N SER A 92 5.69 11.80 -14.60
CA SER A 92 6.59 12.69 -15.31
C SER A 92 8.04 12.40 -14.94
N ASN A 93 8.95 12.69 -15.86
CA ASN A 93 10.39 12.52 -15.68
C ASN A 93 11.07 13.75 -15.08
N GLU A 94 10.32 14.83 -14.79
CA GLU A 94 10.89 15.99 -14.09
C GLU A 94 11.39 15.59 -12.70
N PRO A 95 12.51 16.16 -12.21
CA PRO A 95 13.13 15.78 -10.94
C PRO A 95 12.17 15.79 -9.74
N LEU A 96 11.26 16.77 -9.68
CA LEU A 96 10.25 16.86 -8.63
C LEU A 96 9.31 15.65 -8.61
N PHE A 97 8.82 15.21 -9.78
CA PHE A 97 7.89 14.08 -9.87
C PHE A 97 8.58 12.74 -9.62
N VAL A 98 9.87 12.61 -9.94
CA VAL A 98 10.68 11.45 -9.52
C VAL A 98 10.74 11.35 -7.99
N VAL A 99 10.98 12.46 -7.29
CA VAL A 99 10.96 12.49 -5.82
C VAL A 99 9.59 12.11 -5.26
N LEU A 100 8.51 12.63 -5.86
CA LEU A 100 7.14 12.30 -5.44
C LEU A 100 6.81 10.81 -5.66
N ASN A 101 7.30 10.19 -6.74
CA ASN A 101 7.16 8.75 -6.98
C ASN A 101 7.89 7.90 -5.93
N VAL A 102 9.06 8.34 -5.45
CA VAL A 102 9.74 7.67 -4.34
C VAL A 102 8.92 7.77 -3.06
N ILE A 103 8.39 8.96 -2.76
CA ILE A 103 7.54 9.19 -1.59
C ILE A 103 6.28 8.32 -1.66
N GLU A 104 5.63 8.27 -2.83
CA GLU A 104 4.49 7.40 -3.11
C GLU A 104 4.81 5.94 -2.78
N LEU A 105 5.90 5.42 -3.35
CA LEU A 105 6.31 4.04 -3.19
C LEU A 105 6.59 3.70 -1.72
N VAL A 106 7.32 4.56 -1.02
CA VAL A 106 7.63 4.38 0.40
C VAL A 106 6.35 4.42 1.24
N ALA A 107 5.46 5.37 1.00
CA ALA A 107 4.22 5.51 1.75
C ALA A 107 3.27 4.31 1.53
N GLY A 108 3.05 3.92 0.27
CA GLY A 108 2.23 2.75 -0.06
C GLY A 108 2.79 1.45 0.51
N THR A 109 4.13 1.27 0.42
CA THR A 109 4.82 0.14 1.05
C THR A 109 4.62 0.13 2.56
N ALA A 110 4.81 1.27 3.22
CA ALA A 110 4.66 1.37 4.67
C ALA A 110 3.24 1.00 5.11
N VAL A 111 2.21 1.47 4.40
CA VAL A 111 0.80 1.13 4.66
C VAL A 111 0.60 -0.39 4.61
N VAL A 112 1.01 -1.03 3.51
CA VAL A 112 0.78 -2.47 3.32
C VAL A 112 1.61 -3.30 4.31
N VAL A 113 2.91 -3.05 4.42
CA VAL A 113 3.80 -3.84 5.28
C VAL A 113 3.42 -3.71 6.75
N PHE A 114 3.13 -2.49 7.22
CA PHE A 114 2.74 -2.29 8.61
C PHE A 114 1.36 -2.88 8.90
N GLY A 115 0.39 -2.67 8.00
CA GLY A 115 -0.94 -3.24 8.13
C GLY A 115 -0.92 -4.76 8.14
N GLN A 116 -0.15 -5.37 7.25
CA GLN A 116 -0.05 -6.82 7.15
C GLN A 116 0.63 -7.41 8.38
N ARG A 117 1.71 -6.80 8.89
CA ARG A 117 2.36 -7.21 10.14
C ARG A 117 1.37 -7.17 11.31
N ALA A 118 0.54 -6.13 11.38
CA ALA A 118 -0.47 -6.00 12.43
C ALA A 118 -1.57 -7.05 12.33
N LEU A 119 -2.07 -7.33 11.13
CA LEU A 119 -3.04 -8.40 10.88
C LEU A 119 -2.49 -9.78 11.21
N ASN A 120 -1.26 -10.08 10.79
CA ASN A 120 -0.60 -11.35 11.10
C ASN A 120 -0.40 -11.51 12.62
N ALA A 121 0.03 -10.46 13.32
CA ALA A 121 0.15 -10.48 14.78
C ALA A 121 -1.21 -10.76 15.47
N TYR A 122 -2.30 -10.20 14.94
CA TYR A 122 -3.64 -10.49 15.42
C TYR A 122 -4.03 -11.96 15.16
N TRP A 123 -3.85 -12.44 13.93
CA TRP A 123 -4.26 -13.78 13.55
C TRP A 123 -3.44 -14.89 14.22
N ALA A 124 -2.17 -14.64 14.53
CA ALA A 124 -1.31 -15.57 15.24
C ALA A 124 -1.75 -15.78 16.70
N ALA A 125 -2.37 -14.78 17.32
CA ALA A 125 -2.68 -14.79 18.75
C ALA A 125 -4.19 -14.87 19.06
N ARG A 126 -5.07 -14.77 18.06
CA ARG A 126 -6.52 -14.88 18.27
C ARG A 126 -6.96 -16.33 18.55
N PRO A 127 -8.05 -16.54 19.31
CA PRO A 127 -8.66 -17.86 19.46
C PRO A 127 -9.21 -18.40 18.13
N GLY A 128 -8.93 -19.67 17.85
CA GLY A 128 -9.41 -20.37 16.64
C GLY A 128 -8.31 -21.23 16.00
N PRO A 129 -8.60 -21.88 14.86
CA PRO A 129 -7.59 -22.55 14.06
C PRO A 129 -6.48 -21.55 13.70
N PRO A 130 -5.19 -21.95 13.74
CA PRO A 130 -4.11 -21.10 13.27
C PRO A 130 -4.40 -20.65 11.84
N ALA A 131 -4.41 -19.34 11.62
CA ALA A 131 -4.30 -18.86 10.25
C ALA A 131 -2.82 -18.94 9.88
N ASP A 132 -2.49 -19.64 8.79
CA ASP A 132 -1.15 -19.56 8.20
C ASP A 132 -0.78 -18.08 8.01
N ASP A 133 0.47 -17.71 8.25
CA ASP A 133 0.96 -16.35 7.99
C ASP A 133 0.67 -15.98 6.53
N ARG A 134 -0.30 -15.07 6.31
CA ARG A 134 -0.92 -14.95 4.98
C ARG A 134 -0.15 -14.11 3.99
N VAL A 135 0.92 -13.44 4.40
CA VAL A 135 1.86 -12.84 3.45
C VAL A 135 3.29 -12.81 3.98
N LEU A 136 4.22 -13.51 3.32
CA LEU A 136 5.65 -13.50 3.69
C LEU A 136 6.66 -13.85 2.57
N GLN A 137 6.27 -13.94 1.29
CA GLN A 137 7.25 -14.10 0.17
C GLN A 137 6.91 -13.28 -1.08
N THR A 138 5.63 -13.22 -1.44
CA THR A 138 5.16 -12.42 -2.58
C THR A 138 5.25 -10.93 -2.33
N ASP A 139 5.13 -10.46 -1.09
CA ASP A 139 5.37 -9.05 -0.72
C ASP A 139 6.85 -8.66 -0.82
N TRP A 140 7.78 -9.55 -0.44
CA TRP A 140 9.22 -9.30 -0.62
C TRP A 140 9.62 -9.33 -2.10
N PHE A 141 9.05 -10.26 -2.86
CA PHE A 141 9.20 -10.29 -4.30
C PHE A 141 8.61 -9.03 -4.95
N ALA A 142 7.42 -8.60 -4.52
CA ALA A 142 6.78 -7.40 -5.02
C ALA A 142 7.59 -6.14 -4.70
N LEU A 143 8.10 -6.03 -3.46
CA LEU A 143 8.98 -4.96 -3.04
C LEU A 143 10.30 -4.94 -3.82
N GLY A 144 10.92 -6.12 -4.00
CA GLY A 144 12.16 -6.27 -4.75
C GLY A 144 11.98 -5.90 -6.23
N MET A 145 10.87 -6.32 -6.84
CA MET A 145 10.52 -5.98 -8.22
C MET A 145 10.19 -4.49 -8.37
N ALA A 146 9.43 -3.91 -7.43
CA ALA A 146 9.13 -2.47 -7.41
C ALA A 146 10.40 -1.62 -7.29
N ALA A 147 11.31 -1.99 -6.38
CA ALA A 147 12.61 -1.36 -6.24
C ALA A 147 13.47 -1.51 -7.52
N ALA A 148 13.54 -2.71 -8.09
CA ALA A 148 14.31 -2.97 -9.31
C ALA A 148 13.78 -2.18 -10.51
N PHE A 149 12.46 -2.09 -10.67
CA PHE A 149 11.86 -1.33 -11.75
C PHE A 149 11.97 0.18 -11.56
N PHE A 150 11.84 0.67 -10.33
CA PHE A 150 12.10 2.08 -10.02
C PHE A 150 13.54 2.46 -10.39
N VAL A 151 14.53 1.63 -10.02
CA VAL A 151 15.93 1.80 -10.43
C VAL A 151 16.05 1.78 -11.95
N PHE A 152 15.41 0.82 -12.62
CA PHE A 152 15.43 0.71 -14.08
C PHE A 152 14.89 1.97 -14.77
N ILE A 153 13.73 2.50 -14.35
CA ILE A 153 13.15 3.73 -14.91
C ILE A 153 14.09 4.92 -14.65
N THR A 154 14.58 5.05 -13.42
CA THR A 154 15.46 6.17 -13.03
C THR A 154 16.75 6.17 -13.87
N VAL A 155 17.39 5.01 -14.03
CA VAL A 155 18.60 4.87 -14.84
C VAL A 155 18.30 5.09 -16.33
N SER A 156 17.21 4.54 -16.84
CA SER A 156 16.82 4.70 -18.26
C SER A 156 16.56 6.17 -18.60
N ASN A 157 15.91 6.90 -17.71
CA ASN A 157 15.67 8.34 -17.88
C ASN A 157 16.96 9.16 -17.75
N ALA A 158 17.84 8.83 -16.80
CA ALA A 158 19.12 9.53 -16.62
C ALA A 158 20.09 9.32 -17.80
N LEU A 159 19.96 8.19 -18.51
CA LEU A 159 20.77 7.86 -19.68
C LEU A 159 20.08 8.21 -21.00
N ALA A 160 18.86 8.76 -20.96
CA ALA A 160 18.17 9.21 -22.15
C ALA A 160 18.97 10.36 -22.80
N PRO A 161 19.25 10.32 -24.10
CA PRO A 161 19.98 11.40 -24.77
C PRO A 161 19.23 12.71 -24.59
N SER A 162 19.87 13.71 -23.97
CA SER A 162 19.38 15.09 -24.01
C SER A 162 19.43 15.57 -25.45
N ASP A 163 18.32 16.13 -25.95
CA ASP A 163 18.12 16.55 -27.34
C ASP A 163 19.38 17.14 -28.00
N LEU A 164 19.68 16.63 -29.20
CA LEU A 164 20.72 17.18 -30.08
C LEU A 164 20.39 18.66 -30.36
N PRO A 165 21.39 19.57 -30.40
CA PRO A 165 21.13 20.97 -30.68
C PRO A 165 20.47 21.12 -32.06
N ALA A 166 19.48 22.02 -32.13
CA ALA A 166 18.71 22.30 -33.34
C ALA A 166 19.64 22.63 -34.53
N PRO A 167 19.33 22.18 -35.76
CA PRO A 167 20.14 22.50 -36.92
C PRO A 167 20.14 24.01 -37.14
N THR A 168 21.32 24.61 -37.08
CA THR A 168 21.55 26.01 -37.46
C THR A 168 21.42 26.12 -38.98
N ASN A 169 20.41 26.85 -39.44
CA ASN A 169 20.35 27.36 -40.81
C ASN A 169 21.24 28.60 -40.96
#